data_AF-A0A1M3E4E7-F1
#
_entry.id   AF-A0A1M3E4E7-F1
#
_cell.length_a   1.000
_cell.length_b   1.000
_cell.length_c   1.000
_cell.angle_alpha   90.00
_cell.angle_beta   90.00
_cell.angle_gamma   90.00
#
_symmetry.space_group_name_H-M   'P 1'
#
loop_
_entity.id
_entity.type
_entity.pdbx_description
1 polymer ?
#
loop_
_entity_poly.entity_id
_entity_poly.type
_entity_poly.pdbx_seq_one_letter_code
_entity_poly.pdbx_strand_id
1 'polypeptide(L)'
;MAKKGFLEGYETYDTSDGFGSAKKWQNSFKDRMTKEDATHILKDSKDTPHVILGIFPNATPELIKKAFRRKIREWHPDRNPHRLIEADEQSRKIIAAYTVLTS
;
A
#
# COMPACT_ATOMS: atom_id res chain seq x y z
N MET A 1 -11.64 18.61 -12.42
CA MET A 1 -11.98 17.34 -11.72
C MET A 1 -11.02 17.21 -10.56
N ALA A 2 -11.50 17.35 -9.32
CA ALA A 2 -10.64 17.28 -8.14
C ALA A 2 -10.07 15.86 -8.01
N LYS A 3 -8.75 15.73 -7.91
CA LYS A 3 -8.10 14.45 -7.64
C LYS A 3 -8.49 14.02 -6.23
N LYS A 4 -9.09 12.85 -6.11
CA LYS A 4 -9.44 12.26 -4.82
C LYS A 4 -8.19 12.14 -3.96
N GLY A 5 -8.20 12.76 -2.78
CA GLY A 5 -7.03 12.82 -1.89
C GLY A 5 -6.79 11.48 -1.21
N PHE A 6 -5.55 11.24 -0.76
CA PHE A 6 -5.18 10.03 -0.01
C PHE A 6 -6.13 9.73 1.16
N LEU A 7 -6.66 10.77 1.82
CA LEU A 7 -7.62 10.65 2.92
C LEU A 7 -9.09 10.44 2.50
N GLU A 8 -9.41 10.43 1.21
CA GLU A 8 -10.80 10.25 0.75
C GLU A 8 -11.22 8.79 0.94
N GLY A 9 -11.90 8.51 2.05
CA GLY A 9 -12.32 7.16 2.47
C GLY A 9 -11.66 6.66 3.76
N TYR A 10 -10.77 7.45 4.37
CA TYR A 10 -10.38 7.23 5.76
C TYR A 10 -11.48 7.83 6.65
N GLU A 11 -12.35 6.99 7.19
CA GLU A 11 -13.20 7.37 8.32
C GLU A 11 -12.28 7.89 9.42
N THR A 12 -12.35 9.20 9.71
CA THR A 12 -11.76 9.75 10.92
C THR A 12 -12.42 9.02 12.07
N TYR A 13 -11.61 8.34 12.88
CA TYR A 13 -12.05 7.45 13.96
C TYR A 13 -13.15 8.12 14.83
N ASP A 14 -14.41 7.78 14.58
CA ASP A 14 -15.48 7.95 15.55
C ASP A 14 -15.46 6.74 16.46
N THR A 15 -14.91 6.92 17.66
CA THR A 15 -14.74 5.86 18.66
C THR A 15 -15.99 5.57 19.49
N SER A 16 -17.17 6.10 19.14
CA SER A 16 -18.41 5.93 19.92
C SER A 16 -18.90 4.47 20.01
N ASP A 17 -18.78 3.67 18.95
CA ASP A 17 -19.21 2.25 18.90
C ASP A 17 -18.05 1.23 18.92
N GLY A 18 -16.83 1.68 19.21
CA GLY A 18 -15.62 0.85 19.30
C GLY A 18 -14.97 0.50 17.94
N PHE A 19 -13.72 0.05 17.99
CA PHE A 19 -12.99 -0.38 16.81
C PHE A 19 -13.53 -1.75 16.38
N GLY A 20 -14.35 -1.79 15.32
CA GLY A 20 -14.93 -3.03 14.80
C GLY A 20 -13.93 -4.21 14.74
N SER A 21 -14.43 -5.45 14.82
CA SER A 21 -13.61 -6.67 14.91
C SER A 21 -12.38 -6.68 14.00
N ALA A 22 -11.22 -7.06 14.54
CA ALA A 22 -9.96 -7.21 13.78
C ALA A 22 -10.11 -8.10 12.53
N LYS A 23 -11.06 -9.05 12.55
CA LYS A 23 -11.38 -9.92 11.41
C LYS A 23 -12.13 -9.17 10.29
N LYS A 24 -13.00 -8.21 10.66
CA LYS A 24 -13.68 -7.32 9.71
C LYS A 24 -12.66 -6.41 9.01
N TRP A 25 -11.68 -5.89 9.76
CA TRP A 25 -10.56 -5.12 9.20
C TRP A 25 -9.68 -5.95 8.26
N GLN A 26 -9.34 -7.19 8.61
CA GLN A 26 -8.59 -8.08 7.73
C GLN A 26 -9.34 -8.40 6.43
N ASN A 27 -10.64 -8.65 6.51
CA ASN A 27 -11.44 -8.95 5.32
C ASN A 27 -11.59 -7.72 4.42
N SER A 28 -11.93 -6.55 4.99
CA SER A 28 -11.99 -5.31 4.21
C SER A 28 -10.64 -4.94 3.60
N PHE A 29 -9.52 -5.29 4.23
CA PHE A 29 -8.19 -5.10 3.63
C PHE A 29 -7.95 -6.05 2.44
N LYS A 30 -8.41 -7.30 2.52
CA LYS A 30 -8.33 -8.27 1.41
C LYS A 30 -9.23 -7.88 0.24
N ASP A 31 -10.44 -7.40 0.52
CA ASP A 31 -11.39 -6.97 -0.51
C ASP A 31 -10.95 -5.67 -1.21
N ARG A 32 -10.14 -4.84 -0.55
CA ARG A 32 -9.66 -3.55 -1.08
C ARG A 32 -8.47 -3.65 -2.02
N MET A 33 -7.78 -4.79 -2.09
CA MET A 33 -6.62 -4.95 -2.96
C MET A 33 -6.57 -6.37 -3.52
N THR A 34 -7.40 -6.60 -4.55
CA THR A 34 -7.36 -7.86 -5.30
C THR A 34 -6.03 -8.00 -6.05
N LYS A 35 -5.68 -9.23 -6.42
CA LYS A 35 -4.46 -9.48 -7.21
C LYS A 35 -4.57 -8.76 -8.56
N GLU A 36 -5.76 -8.71 -9.14
CA GLU A 36 -6.04 -8.00 -10.38
C GLU A 36 -5.77 -6.50 -10.26
N ASP A 37 -6.28 -5.85 -9.20
CA ASP A 37 -6.07 -4.43 -8.95
C ASP A 37 -4.58 -4.10 -8.77
N ALA A 38 -3.88 -4.94 -7.99
CA ALA A 38 -2.45 -4.80 -7.78
C ALA A 38 -1.67 -4.93 -9.10
N THR A 39 -2.03 -5.90 -9.95
CA THR A 39 -1.39 -6.04 -11.26
C THR A 39 -1.69 -4.88 -12.19
N HIS A 40 -2.89 -4.29 -12.14
CA HIS A 40 -3.25 -3.15 -12.98
C HIS A 40 -2.44 -1.91 -12.62
N ILE A 41 -2.29 -1.60 -11.32
CA ILE A 41 -1.44 -0.51 -10.82
C ILE A 41 0.02 -0.67 -11.26
N LEU A 42 0.49 -1.92 -11.32
CA LEU A 42 1.84 -2.24 -11.75
C LEU A 42 2.01 -2.21 -13.27
N LYS A 43 0.97 -2.50 -14.07
CA LYS A 43 1.04 -2.39 -15.54
C LYS A 43 1.30 -0.95 -16.00
N ASP A 44 0.77 0.03 -15.28
CA ASP A 44 1.02 1.44 -15.54
C ASP A 44 2.46 1.86 -15.16
N SER A 45 3.12 1.05 -14.34
CA SER A 45 4.49 1.27 -13.87
C SER A 45 5.47 0.52 -14.78
N LYS A 46 6.48 1.21 -15.33
CA LYS A 46 7.54 0.55 -16.13
C LYS A 46 8.43 -0.39 -15.29
N ASP A 47 8.33 -0.31 -13.97
CA ASP A 47 9.18 -1.02 -13.02
C ASP A 47 8.58 -2.34 -12.54
N THR A 48 9.44 -3.33 -12.31
CA THR A 48 9.01 -4.61 -11.75
C THR A 48 8.71 -4.49 -10.24
N PRO A 49 7.88 -5.38 -9.66
CA PRO A 49 7.60 -5.38 -8.21
C PRO A 49 8.85 -5.43 -7.34
N HIS A 50 9.87 -6.17 -7.78
CA HIS A 50 11.16 -6.28 -7.09
C HIS A 50 11.92 -4.96 -7.09
N VAL A 51 11.90 -4.22 -8.21
CA VAL A 51 12.52 -2.89 -8.33
C VAL A 51 11.82 -1.87 -7.43
N ILE A 52 10.48 -1.89 -7.39
CA ILE A 52 9.68 -1.00 -6.53
C ILE A 52 10.02 -1.19 -5.04
N LEU A 53 10.15 -2.45 -4.60
CA LEU A 53 10.57 -2.76 -3.23
C LEU A 53 12.08 -2.58 -2.99
N GLY A 54 12.88 -2.45 -4.06
CA GLY A 54 14.33 -2.34 -4.00
C GLY A 54 14.99 -3.63 -3.52
N ILE A 55 14.54 -4.77 -4.06
CA ILE A 55 15.00 -6.11 -3.70
C ILE A 55 15.42 -6.88 -4.95
N PHE A 56 16.20 -7.94 -4.75
CA PHE A 56 16.57 -8.84 -5.84
C PHE A 56 15.39 -9.74 -6.25
N PRO A 57 15.34 -10.22 -7.51
CA PRO A 57 14.28 -11.13 -7.99
C PRO A 57 14.13 -12.42 -7.19
N ASN A 58 15.22 -12.89 -6.57
CA ASN A 58 15.25 -14.12 -5.75
C ASN A 58 15.18 -13.81 -4.24
N ALA A 59 14.57 -12.69 -3.85
CA ALA A 59 14.44 -12.30 -2.45
C ALA A 59 13.58 -13.30 -1.66
N THR A 60 13.99 -13.59 -0.43
CA THR A 60 13.18 -14.44 0.47
C THR A 60 11.92 -13.70 0.94
N PRO A 61 10.87 -14.42 1.35
CA PRO A 61 9.64 -13.82 1.88
C PRO A 61 9.87 -12.87 3.06
N GLU A 62 10.86 -13.17 3.92
CA GLU A 62 11.24 -12.30 5.03
C GLU A 62 11.83 -10.97 4.55
N LEU A 63 12.67 -11.02 3.51
CA LEU A 63 13.28 -9.84 2.92
C LEU A 63 12.24 -8.97 2.20
N ILE A 64 11.27 -9.59 1.52
CA ILE A 64 10.11 -8.90 0.92
C ILE A 64 9.34 -8.13 2.01
N LYS A 65 8.98 -8.79 3.12
CA LYS A 65 8.29 -8.15 4.25
C LYS A 65 9.11 -7.02 4.88
N LYS A 66 10.42 -7.21 5.03
CA LYS A 66 11.32 -6.19 5.59
C LYS A 66 11.42 -4.96 4.68
N ALA A 67 11.55 -5.18 3.37
CA ALA A 67 11.62 -4.11 2.37
C ALA A 67 10.31 -3.32 2.31
N PHE A 68 9.17 -4.02 2.29
CA PHE A 68 7.84 -3.41 2.34
C PHE A 68 7.68 -2.47 3.55
N ARG A 69 7.95 -2.96 4.76
CA ARG A 69 7.85 -2.13 5.99
C ARG A 69 8.74 -0.90 5.95
N ARG A 70 9.95 -1.03 5.42
CA ARG A 70 10.89 0.08 5.26
C ARG A 70 10.34 1.12 4.29
N LYS A 71 9.85 0.70 3.12
CA LYS A 71 9.34 1.56 2.05
C LYS A 71 8.06 2.28 2.44
N ILE A 72 7.12 1.60 3.10
CA ILE A 72 5.90 2.25 3.62
C ILE A 72 6.25 3.32 4.64
N ARG A 73 7.19 3.05 5.55
CA ARG A 73 7.63 4.06 6.52
C ARG A 73 8.36 5.24 5.84
N GLU A 74 9.04 5.01 4.72
CA GLU A 74 9.71 6.07 3.96
C GLU A 74 8.69 6.99 3.28
N TRP A 75 7.65 6.41 2.69
CA TRP A 75 6.62 7.13 1.90
C TRP A 75 5.31 7.37 2.65
N HIS A 76 5.30 7.24 3.98
CA HIS A 76 4.12 7.53 4.79
C HIS A 76 3.78 9.03 4.72
N PRO A 77 2.50 9.43 4.58
CA PRO A 77 2.09 10.85 4.52
C PRO A 77 2.56 11.64 5.75
N ASP A 78 2.53 11.05 6.95
CA ASP A 78 2.99 11.73 8.19
C ASP A 78 4.44 12.21 8.10
N ARG A 79 5.31 11.48 7.37
CA ARG A 79 6.72 11.85 7.19
C ARG A 79 6.94 12.68 5.92
N ASN A 80 5.94 12.74 5.05
CA ASN A 80 5.98 13.44 3.78
C ASN A 80 4.82 14.45 3.64
N PRO A 81 4.59 15.33 4.64
CA PRO A 81 3.45 16.24 4.63
C PRO A 81 3.52 17.26 3.48
N HIS A 82 4.71 17.52 2.96
CA HIS A 82 4.97 18.44 1.84
C HIS A 82 4.72 17.82 0.47
N ARG A 83 4.58 16.49 0.37
CA ARG A 83 4.44 15.75 -0.90
C ARG A 83 3.43 14.61 -0.79
N LEU A 84 2.25 14.92 -0.25
CA LEU A 84 1.19 13.95 0.01
C LEU A 84 0.77 13.15 -1.23
N ILE A 85 0.70 13.80 -2.40
CA ILE A 85 0.30 13.15 -3.65
C ILE A 85 1.35 12.11 -4.08
N GLU A 86 2.62 12.48 -4.08
CA GLU A 86 3.71 11.56 -4.41
C GLU A 86 3.83 10.43 -3.39
N ALA A 87 3.68 10.75 -2.10
CA ALA A 87 3.71 9.78 -1.02
C ALA A 87 2.60 8.74 -1.14
N ASP A 88 1.40 9.18 -1.48
CA ASP A 88 0.27 8.30 -1.78
C ASP A 88 0.56 7.41 -2.99
N GLU A 89 0.93 7.98 -4.13
CA GLU A 89 1.24 7.22 -5.35
C GLU A 89 2.33 6.16 -5.12
N GLN A 90 3.39 6.52 -4.41
CA GLN A 90 4.46 5.58 -4.06
C GLN A 90 3.97 4.50 -3.09
N SER A 91 3.22 4.88 -2.05
CA SER A 91 2.67 3.93 -1.08
C SER A 91 1.75 2.89 -1.75
N ARG A 92 0.90 3.32 -2.69
CA ARG A 92 0.04 2.43 -3.49
C ARG A 92 0.85 1.45 -4.33
N LYS A 93 1.92 1.91 -5.01
CA LYS A 93 2.84 1.03 -5.76
C LYS A 93 3.53 0.00 -4.87
N ILE A 94 4.00 0.43 -3.69
CA ILE A 94 4.66 -0.44 -2.71
C ILE A 94 3.69 -1.53 -2.22
N ILE A 95 2.43 -1.17 -1.92
CA ILE A 95 1.39 -2.12 -1.52
C ILE A 95 1.09 -3.10 -2.65
N ALA A 96 0.86 -2.60 -3.87
CA ALA A 96 0.59 -3.44 -5.03
C ALA A 96 1.73 -4.45 -5.31
N ALA A 97 2.99 -3.99 -5.26
CA ALA A 97 4.15 -4.84 -5.43
C ALA A 97 4.22 -5.95 -4.36
N TYR A 98 3.98 -5.61 -3.10
CA TYR A 98 3.95 -6.57 -2.01
C TYR A 98 2.81 -7.59 -2.17
N THR A 99 1.62 -7.15 -2.54
CA THR A 99 0.48 -8.04 -2.80
C THR A 99 0.80 -9.04 -3.90
N VAL A 100 1.36 -8.61 -5.05
CA VAL A 100 1.72 -9.53 -6.14
C VAL A 100 2.79 -10.55 -5.73
N LEU A 101 3.76 -10.16 -4.90
CA LEU A 101 4.85 -11.05 -4.48
C LEU A 101 4.48 -12.01 -3.34
N THR A 102 3.42 -11.73 -2.59
CA THR A 102 3.02 -12.54 -1.43
C THR A 102 1.71 -13.32 -1.64
N SER A 103 1.05 -13.08 -2.76
CA SER A 103 -0.23 -13.69 -3.18
C SER A 103 -0.08 -14.71 -4.31
#